data_AF-A0A386TB42-F1
#
_entry.id   AF-A0A386TB42-F1
#
_cell.length_a   1.000
_cell.length_b   1.000
_cell.length_c   1.000
_cell.angle_alpha   90.00
_cell.angle_beta   90.00
_cell.angle_gamma   90.00
#
_symmetry.space_group_name_H-M   'P 1'
#
loop_
_entity.id
_entity.type
_entity.pdbx_description
1 polymer ?
#
loop_
_entity_poly.entity_id
_entity_poly.type
_entity_poly.pdbx_seq_one_letter_code
_entity_poly.pdbx_strand_id
1 'polypeptide(L)'
;MELADFAKQLPENFTEQEFVDLMNQVINLKTIEAMPPAERSNLFDGAQYLVDYIMLAQEANGELRSHEGQHMMTYNGPFIPHVLVRPEGTEMDRAALENFGIGEGDKYFGDE
;
A
#
# COMPACT_ATOMS: atom_id res chain seq x y z
N MET A 1 -7.25 -14.26 -7.98
CA MET A 1 -8.31 -13.65 -7.15
C MET A 1 -8.63 -12.29 -7.73
N GLU A 2 -9.87 -11.80 -7.68
CA GLU A 2 -10.16 -10.42 -8.06
C GLU A 2 -9.85 -9.47 -6.91
N LEU A 3 -9.56 -8.18 -7.19
CA LEU A 3 -9.30 -7.19 -6.13
C LEU A 3 -10.49 -7.05 -5.16
N ALA A 4 -11.72 -7.22 -5.65
CA ALA A 4 -12.92 -7.19 -4.81
C ALA A 4 -12.99 -8.35 -3.80
N ASP A 5 -12.33 -9.47 -4.08
CA ASP A 5 -12.29 -10.61 -3.16
C ASP A 5 -11.24 -10.40 -2.06
N PHE A 6 -10.16 -9.67 -2.33
CA PHE A 6 -9.19 -9.25 -1.32
C PHE A 6 -9.87 -8.51 -0.16
N ALA A 7 -10.75 -7.55 -0.48
CA ALA A 7 -11.48 -6.77 0.52
C ALA A 7 -12.39 -7.64 1.43
N LYS A 8 -12.86 -8.78 0.94
CA LYS A 8 -13.72 -9.71 1.72
C LYS A 8 -12.92 -10.70 2.56
N GLN A 9 -11.66 -10.94 2.19
CA GLN A 9 -10.80 -11.96 2.79
C GLN A 9 -9.79 -11.38 3.77
N LEU A 10 -9.54 -10.07 3.73
CA LEU A 10 -8.67 -9.41 4.69
C LEU A 10 -9.31 -9.50 6.10
N PRO A 11 -8.68 -10.18 7.06
CA PRO A 11 -9.23 -10.31 8.40
C PRO A 11 -9.11 -8.99 9.17
N GLU A 12 -9.85 -8.83 10.28
CA GLU A 12 -9.78 -7.62 11.11
C GLU A 12 -8.38 -7.38 11.71
N ASN A 13 -7.68 -8.46 12.06
CA ASN A 13 -6.31 -8.45 12.53
C ASN A 13 -5.47 -9.32 11.60
N PHE A 14 -4.39 -8.77 11.06
CA PHE A 14 -3.44 -9.47 10.20
C PHE A 14 -2.03 -9.00 10.47
N THR A 15 -1.07 -9.85 10.13
CA THR A 15 0.34 -9.52 10.00
C THR A 15 0.62 -8.92 8.62
N GLU A 16 1.70 -8.14 8.50
CA GLU A 16 2.17 -7.64 7.20
C GLU A 16 2.38 -8.75 6.16
N GLN A 17 2.85 -9.93 6.60
CA GLN A 17 3.03 -11.09 5.73
C GLN A 17 1.69 -11.61 5.19
N GLU A 18 0.65 -11.73 6.03
CA GLU A 18 -0.67 -12.16 5.58
C GLU A 18 -1.29 -11.18 4.58
N PHE A 19 -1.08 -9.86 4.78
CA PHE A 19 -1.50 -8.85 3.82
C PHE A 19 -0.83 -9.06 2.46
N VAL A 20 0.50 -9.23 2.45
CA VAL A 20 1.29 -9.45 1.24
C VAL A 20 0.92 -10.77 0.55
N ASP A 21 0.69 -11.84 1.32
CA ASP A 21 0.28 -13.15 0.79
C ASP A 21 -1.10 -13.08 0.13
N LEU A 22 -2.05 -12.36 0.73
CA LEU A 22 -3.36 -12.11 0.13
C LEU A 22 -3.25 -11.25 -1.14
N MET A 23 -2.43 -10.19 -1.11
CA MET A 23 -2.23 -9.35 -2.30
C MET A 23 -1.58 -10.12 -3.45
N ASN A 24 -0.63 -11.02 -3.15
CA ASN A 24 0.01 -11.88 -4.14
C ASN A 24 -0.97 -12.84 -4.84
N GLN A 25 -2.13 -13.12 -4.25
CA GLN A 25 -3.20 -13.89 -4.90
C GLN A 25 -4.01 -13.05 -5.91
N VAL A 26 -3.97 -11.71 -5.78
CA VAL A 26 -4.57 -10.75 -6.74
C VAL A 26 -3.61 -10.49 -7.89
N ILE A 27 -2.38 -10.08 -7.56
CA ILE A 27 -1.32 -9.75 -8.51
C ILE A 27 0.01 -10.28 -7.99
N ASN A 28 0.77 -10.98 -8.83
CA ASN A 28 2.12 -11.41 -8.46
C ASN A 28 3.04 -10.19 -8.35
N LEU A 29 3.30 -9.73 -7.12
CA LEU A 29 4.02 -8.48 -6.85
C LEU A 29 5.45 -8.50 -7.43
N LYS A 30 6.11 -9.66 -7.48
CA LYS A 30 7.46 -9.80 -8.07
C LYS A 30 7.50 -9.46 -9.56
N THR A 31 6.37 -9.59 -10.26
CA THR A 31 6.33 -9.29 -11.70
C THR A 31 6.37 -7.79 -11.96
N ILE A 32 5.95 -6.96 -11.01
CA ILE A 32 5.85 -5.51 -11.19
C ILE A 32 7.24 -4.91 -11.44
N GLU A 33 8.27 -5.33 -10.71
CA GLU A 33 9.64 -4.84 -10.93
C GLU A 33 10.12 -5.17 -12.35
N ALA A 34 9.82 -6.37 -12.85
CA ALA A 34 10.25 -6.85 -14.15
C ALA A 34 9.46 -6.27 -15.34
N MET A 35 8.33 -5.59 -15.10
CA MET A 35 7.52 -5.00 -16.17
C MET A 35 8.29 -3.91 -16.96
N PRO A 36 7.98 -3.73 -18.26
CA PRO A 36 8.43 -2.55 -18.99
C PRO A 36 7.98 -1.24 -18.32
N PRO A 37 8.75 -0.13 -18.46
CA PRO A 37 8.38 1.14 -17.84
C PRO A 37 6.98 1.65 -18.20
N ALA A 38 6.56 1.48 -19.46
CA ALA A 38 5.23 1.88 -19.91
C ALA A 38 4.12 1.05 -19.25
N GLU A 39 4.32 -0.26 -19.08
CA GLU A 39 3.35 -1.13 -18.41
C GLU A 39 3.26 -0.80 -16.91
N ARG A 40 4.39 -0.56 -16.24
CA ARG A 40 4.38 -0.08 -14.85
C ARG A 40 3.66 1.25 -14.71
N SER A 41 3.85 2.19 -15.64
CA SER A 41 3.16 3.49 -15.63
C SER A 41 1.65 3.31 -15.76
N ASN A 42 1.19 2.47 -16.70
CA ASN A 42 -0.23 2.20 -16.87
C ASN A 42 -0.83 1.50 -15.64
N LEU A 43 -0.09 0.59 -15.00
CA LEU A 43 -0.50 -0.05 -13.76
C LEU A 43 -0.63 0.98 -12.62
N PHE A 44 0.33 1.90 -12.51
CA PHE A 44 0.27 3.00 -11.55
C PHE A 44 -0.96 3.89 -11.77
N ASP A 45 -1.22 4.33 -13.01
CA ASP A 45 -2.38 5.18 -13.32
C ASP A 45 -3.70 4.50 -12.95
N GLY A 46 -3.82 3.20 -13.28
CA GLY A 46 -5.00 2.41 -12.91
C GLY A 46 -5.18 2.24 -11.40
N ALA A 47 -4.09 1.98 -10.67
CA ALA A 47 -4.11 1.85 -9.22
C ALA A 47 -4.44 3.18 -8.53
N GLN A 48 -3.84 4.30 -8.99
CA GLN A 48 -4.12 5.63 -8.45
C GLN A 48 -5.57 6.04 -8.65
N TYR A 49 -6.12 5.82 -9.86
CA TYR A 49 -7.53 6.08 -10.12
C TYR A 49 -8.45 5.30 -9.16
N LEU A 50 -8.12 4.04 -8.88
CA LEU A 50 -8.88 3.23 -7.93
C LEU A 50 -8.79 3.78 -6.50
N VAL A 51 -7.61 4.21 -6.05
CA VAL A 51 -7.43 4.88 -4.75
C VAL A 51 -8.32 6.12 -4.67
N ASP A 52 -8.24 7.00 -5.67
CA ASP A 52 -9.02 8.24 -5.70
C ASP A 52 -10.53 7.96 -5.65
N TYR A 53 -10.99 6.95 -6.38
CA TYR A 53 -12.40 6.59 -6.41
C TYR A 53 -12.88 5.96 -5.09
N ILE A 54 -12.05 5.12 -4.46
CA ILE A 54 -12.34 4.56 -3.12
C ILE A 54 -12.43 5.69 -2.10
N MET A 55 -11.50 6.64 -2.12
CA MET A 55 -11.52 7.80 -1.22
C MET A 55 -12.79 8.63 -1.40
N LEU A 56 -13.20 8.90 -2.65
CA LEU A 56 -14.45 9.60 -2.94
C LEU A 56 -15.67 8.85 -2.39
N ALA A 57 -15.69 7.51 -2.52
CA ALA A 57 -16.77 6.70 -1.97
C ALA A 57 -16.81 6.77 -0.44
N GLN A 58 -15.66 6.73 0.24
CA GLN A 58 -15.56 6.87 1.69
C GLN A 58 -16.00 8.27 2.16
N GLU A 59 -15.60 9.32 1.45
CA GLU A 59 -16.07 10.69 1.69
C GLU A 59 -17.59 10.80 1.58
N ALA A 60 -18.16 10.31 0.48
CA ALA A 60 -19.60 10.36 0.22
C ALA A 60 -20.42 9.61 1.28
N ASN A 61 -19.83 8.60 1.94
CA ASN A 61 -20.46 7.83 3.01
C ASN A 61 -20.11 8.34 4.43
N GLY A 62 -19.33 9.42 4.56
CA GLY A 62 -18.97 10.00 5.86
C GLY A 62 -17.98 9.18 6.68
N GLU A 63 -17.13 8.40 6.01
CA GLU A 63 -16.20 7.44 6.64
C GLU A 63 -14.81 8.04 6.91
N LEU A 64 -14.57 9.30 6.51
CA LEU A 64 -13.30 9.98 6.74
C LEU A 64 -13.08 10.22 8.22
N ARG A 65 -11.88 9.87 8.70
CA ARG A 65 -11.41 10.22 10.04
C ARG A 65 -10.70 11.56 9.98
N SER A 66 -10.67 12.27 11.11
CA SER A 66 -9.88 13.50 11.26
C SER A 66 -9.03 13.46 12.51
N HIS A 67 -7.83 14.00 12.42
CA HIS A 67 -6.93 14.25 13.55
C HIS A 67 -6.45 15.70 13.46
N GLU A 68 -6.56 16.45 14.56
CA GLU A 68 -6.20 17.88 14.61
C GLU A 68 -6.84 18.73 13.49
N GLY A 69 -8.07 18.39 13.09
CA GLY A 69 -8.79 19.09 12.03
C GLY A 69 -8.35 18.76 10.60
N GLN A 70 -7.40 17.85 10.42
CA GLN A 70 -6.96 17.33 9.12
C GLN A 70 -7.61 15.97 8.85
N HIS A 71 -8.09 15.74 7.62
CA HIS A 71 -8.56 14.41 7.22
C HIS A 71 -7.39 13.43 7.18
N MET A 72 -7.60 12.25 7.74
CA MET A 72 -6.62 11.18 7.79
C MET A 72 -7.16 9.93 7.10
N MET A 73 -6.28 9.33 6.32
CA MET A 73 -6.44 7.98 5.80
C MET A 73 -5.61 7.04 6.66
N THR A 74 -6.22 5.94 7.09
CA THR A 74 -5.48 4.86 7.75
C THR A 74 -5.14 3.81 6.71
N TYR A 75 -3.87 3.48 6.60
CA TYR A 75 -3.37 2.39 5.78
C TYR A 75 -2.76 1.36 6.73
N ASN A 76 -3.28 0.14 6.69
CA ASN A 76 -2.92 -0.93 7.62
C ASN A 76 -1.97 -1.96 7.00
N GLY A 77 -1.57 -1.78 5.73
CA GLY A 77 -0.62 -2.68 5.07
C GLY A 77 0.84 -2.33 5.40
N PRO A 78 1.80 -3.11 4.88
CA PRO A 78 3.22 -2.84 5.09
C PRO A 78 3.63 -1.48 4.51
N PHE A 79 4.47 -0.75 5.25
CA PHE A 79 5.00 0.53 4.78
C PHE A 79 5.99 0.33 3.62
N ILE A 80 5.83 1.07 2.52
CA ILE A 80 6.74 1.02 1.38
C ILE A 80 7.48 2.36 1.26
N PRO A 81 8.80 2.43 1.55
CA PRO A 81 9.57 3.68 1.61
C PRO A 81 9.94 4.23 0.21
N HIS A 82 8.94 4.59 -0.58
CA HIS A 82 9.13 5.23 -1.89
C HIS A 82 9.44 6.72 -1.77
N VAL A 83 9.75 7.36 -2.90
CA VAL A 83 10.28 8.73 -2.98
C VAL A 83 9.42 9.82 -2.31
N LEU A 84 8.12 9.60 -2.10
CA LEU A 84 7.21 10.60 -1.51
C LEU A 84 7.07 10.45 0.01
N VAL A 85 7.40 9.29 0.57
CA VAL A 85 7.12 8.96 1.98
C VAL A 85 8.36 8.50 2.74
N ARG A 86 9.45 8.14 2.05
CA ARG A 86 10.73 7.80 2.69
C ARG A 86 11.28 9.02 3.44
N PRO A 87 11.79 8.86 4.68
CA PRO A 87 12.39 9.96 5.44
C PRO A 87 13.49 10.69 4.68
N GLU A 88 13.52 12.01 4.83
CA GLU A 88 14.51 12.87 4.18
C GLU A 88 15.94 12.44 4.54
N GLY A 89 16.84 12.47 3.56
CA GLY A 89 18.23 12.05 3.74
C GLY A 89 18.46 10.52 3.76
N THR A 90 17.41 9.71 3.67
CA THR A 90 17.57 8.25 3.62
C THR A 90 17.69 7.74 2.19
N GLU A 91 18.69 6.87 1.95
CA GLU A 91 18.86 6.19 0.67
C GLU A 91 17.75 5.18 0.42
N MET A 92 17.52 4.85 -0.85
CA MET A 92 16.56 3.83 -1.24
C MET A 92 17.09 2.44 -0.88
N ASP A 93 16.42 1.73 0.04
CA ASP A 93 16.69 0.33 0.32
C ASP A 93 16.06 -0.57 -0.77
N ARG A 94 16.90 -1.27 -1.54
CA ARG A 94 16.42 -2.22 -2.55
C ARG A 94 15.81 -3.47 -1.95
N ALA A 95 16.11 -3.81 -0.69
CA ALA A 95 15.48 -4.94 -0.02
C ALA A 95 13.96 -4.77 0.10
N ALA A 96 13.46 -3.51 0.11
CA ALA A 96 12.05 -3.16 0.08
C ALA A 96 11.28 -3.74 -1.12
N LEU A 97 11.97 -4.00 -2.24
CA LEU A 97 11.40 -4.62 -3.44
C LEU A 97 11.22 -6.14 -3.28
N GLU A 98 12.05 -6.78 -2.45
CA GLU A 98 12.01 -8.23 -2.22
C GLU A 98 11.09 -8.63 -1.06
N ASN A 99 11.01 -7.80 -0.02
CA ASN A 99 10.14 -8.02 1.15
C ASN A 99 8.77 -7.33 1.02
N PHE A 100 8.53 -6.57 -0.05
CA PHE A 100 7.29 -5.81 -0.28
C PHE A 100 6.90 -4.84 0.83
N GLY A 101 7.89 -4.29 1.54
CA GLY A 101 7.66 -3.37 2.66
C GLY A 101 7.56 -4.04 4.03
N ILE A 102 7.60 -5.37 4.12
CA ILE A 102 7.51 -6.09 5.40
C ILE A 102 8.69 -5.70 6.30
N GLY A 103 8.37 -5.23 7.51
CA GLY A 103 9.29 -4.75 8.53
C GLY A 103 9.95 -3.41 8.20
N GLU A 104 9.58 -2.74 7.10
CA GLU A 104 10.14 -1.43 6.78
C GLU A 104 9.61 -0.36 7.75
N GLY A 105 8.34 -0.44 8.18
CA GLY A 105 7.76 0.50 9.13
C GLY A 105 8.61 0.63 10.40
N ASP A 106 8.91 -0.51 11.03
CA ASP A 106 9.73 -0.61 12.24
C ASP A 106 11.13 0.00 12.04
N LYS A 107 11.72 -0.13 10.83
CA LYS A 107 13.03 0.45 10.52
C LYS A 107 13.03 1.99 10.54
N TYR A 108 11.96 2.63 10.06
CA TYR A 108 11.91 4.08 9.88
C TYR A 108 11.23 4.81 11.04
N PHE A 109 10.27 4.17 11.70
CA PHE A 109 9.44 4.80 12.72
C PHE A 109 9.68 4.21 14.13
N GLY A 110 10.39 3.08 14.23
CA GLY A 110 10.63 2.38 15.48
C GLY A 110 9.42 1.58 15.95
N ASP A 111 9.59 0.85 17.06
CA ASP A 111 8.45 0.33 17.83
C ASP A 111 7.81 1.53 18.56
N GLU A 112 6.65 2.02 18.12
CA GLU A 112 5.85 2.94 18.94
C GLU A 112 5.35 2.26 20.23
#